data_AF-A0A6F8XYG6-F1
#
_entry.id   AF-A0A6F8XYG6-F1
#
_cell.length_a   1.000
_cell.length_b   1.000
_cell.length_c   1.000
_cell.angle_alpha   90.00
_cell.angle_beta   90.00
_cell.angle_gamma   90.00
#
_symmetry.space_group_name_H-M   'P 1'
#
loop_
_entity.id
_entity.type
_entity.pdbx_description
1 polymer ?
#
loop_
_entity_poly.entity_id
_entity_poly.type
_entity_poly.pdbx_seq_one_letter_code
_entity_poly.pdbx_strand_id
1 'polypeptide(L)' 'MRIGVLTGGGDCPGLNAVIRAVVRKGVATYGHEFVGFRDGWRGPLEA' A
#
# COMPACT_ATOMS: atom_id res chain seq x y z
N MET A 1 -10.00 -3.55 10.00
CA MET A 1 -10.32 -2.63 8.87
C MET A 1 -9.63 -3.14 7.61
N ARG A 2 -10.19 -2.87 6.42
CA ARG A 2 -9.56 -3.23 5.13
C ARG A 2 -8.96 -1.97 4.52
N ILE A 3 -7.68 -1.99 4.19
CA ILE A 3 -6.90 -0.81 3.76
C ILE A 3 -6.33 -1.05 2.36
N GLY A 4 -6.57 -0.11 1.46
CA GLY A 4 -5.95 -0.06 0.13
C GLY A 4 -4.62 0.70 0.16
N VAL A 5 -3.59 0.20 -0.53
CA VAL A 5 -2.28 0.86 -0.65
C VAL A 5 -1.89 0.98 -2.11
N LEU A 6 -1.51 2.18 -2.54
CA LEU A 6 -0.94 2.46 -3.86
C LEU A 6 0.15 3.53 -3.73
N THR A 7 1.06 3.58 -4.69
CA THR A 7 2.05 4.66 -4.82
C THR A 7 1.68 5.53 -6.01
N GLY A 8 1.42 6.81 -5.77
CA GLY A 8 1.22 7.81 -6.81
C GLY A 8 2.47 8.68 -6.97
N GLY A 9 2.75 9.11 -8.20
CA GLY A 9 3.92 9.94 -8.51
C GLY A 9 5.12 9.13 -9.02
N GLY A 10 6.30 9.76 -9.00
CA GLY A 10 7.55 9.14 -9.44
C GLY A 10 8.24 8.30 -8.37
N ASP A 11 9.21 7.49 -8.80
CA ASP A 11 9.96 6.63 -7.90
C ASP A 11 10.90 7.44 -6.98
N CYS A 12 10.94 7.02 -5.72
CA CYS A 12 11.82 7.58 -4.70
C CYS A 12 12.38 6.46 -3.82
N PRO A 13 13.67 6.52 -3.42
CA PRO A 13 14.20 5.58 -2.45
C PRO A 13 13.40 5.65 -1.14
N GLY A 14 12.83 4.52 -0.73
CA GLY A 14 12.09 4.39 0.53
C GLY A 14 10.62 3.99 0.37
N LEU A 15 10.03 4.08 -0.82
CA LEU A 15 8.63 3.67 -1.05
C LEU A 15 8.36 2.23 -0.58
N ASN A 16 9.24 1.29 -0.96
CA ASN A 16 9.11 -0.11 -0.53
C ASN A 16 9.27 -0.28 0.99
N ALA A 17 10.12 0.52 1.62
CA ALA A 17 10.30 0.49 3.06
C ALA A 17 9.03 0.98 3.80
N VAL A 18 8.40 2.04 3.29
CA VAL A 18 7.15 2.60 3.83
C VAL A 18 5.99 1.61 3.67
N ILE A 19 5.82 1.02 2.47
CA ILE A 19 4.80 -0.01 2.21
C ILE A 19 4.99 -1.18 3.19
N ARG A 20 6.24 -1.67 3.35
CA ARG A 20 6.54 -2.74 4.29
C ARG A 20 6.20 -2.36 5.73
N ALA A 21 6.56 -1.15 6.17
CA ALA A 21 6.32 -0.69 7.53
C ALA A 21 4.83 -0.60 7.86
N VAL A 22 4.02 0.01 6.96
CA VAL A 22 2.58 0.18 7.20
C VAL A 22 1.84 -1.15 7.22
N VAL A 23 2.17 -2.07 6.30
CA VAL A 23 1.55 -3.41 6.24
C VAL A 23 1.95 -4.23 7.46
N ARG A 24 3.24 -4.28 7.81
CA ARG A 24 3.70 -5.08 8.96
C ARG A 24 3.09 -4.60 10.26
N LYS A 25 3.04 -3.28 10.49
CA LYS A 25 2.43 -2.72 11.71
C LYS A 25 0.91 -2.91 11.71
N GLY A 26 0.25 -2.65 10.58
CA GLY A 26 -1.19 -2.83 10.41
C GLY A 26 -1.65 -4.26 10.71
N VAL A 27 -0.97 -5.25 10.15
CA VAL A 27 -1.28 -6.67 10.38
C VAL A 27 -0.94 -7.07 11.81
N ALA A 28 0.29 -6.83 12.27
CA ALA A 28 0.78 -7.38 13.54
C ALA A 28 0.19 -6.70 14.79
N THR A 29 -0.09 -5.40 14.73
CA THR A 29 -0.53 -4.63 15.90
C THR A 29 -2.04 -4.38 15.88
N TYR A 30 -2.63 -4.19 14.70
CA TYR A 30 -4.01 -3.72 14.58
C TYR A 30 -4.95 -4.73 13.91
N GLY A 31 -4.46 -5.91 13.51
CA GLY A 31 -5.28 -6.94 12.83
C GLY A 31 -5.94 -6.43 11.56
N HIS A 32 -5.30 -5.51 10.84
CA HIS A 32 -5.82 -4.95 9.60
C HIS A 32 -5.53 -5.85 8.40
N GLU A 33 -6.44 -5.83 7.42
CA GLU A 33 -6.24 -6.46 6.11
C GLU A 33 -5.79 -5.42 5.09
N PHE A 34 -4.94 -5.82 4.14
CA PHE A 34 -4.37 -4.93 3.14
C PHE A 34 -4.60 -5.44 1.72
N VAL A 35 -4.89 -4.52 0.81
CA VAL A 35 -4.91 -4.74 -0.65
C VAL A 35 -3.93 -3.75 -1.28
N GLY A 36 -2.98 -4.25 -2.05
CA GLY A 36 -2.04 -3.43 -2.82
C GLY A 36 -2.53 -3.24 -4.24
N PHE A 37 -2.67 -2.00 -4.69
CA PHE A 37 -2.97 -1.67 -6.09
C PHE A 37 -1.68 -1.39 -6.84
N ARG A 38 -1.55 -2.03 -8.01
CA ARG A 38 -0.45 -1.78 -8.95
C ARG A 38 -0.80 -0.58 -9.83
N ASP A 39 0.21 -0.02 -10.50
CA ASP A 39 0.04 1.06 -11.47
C ASP A 39 -0.58 2.37 -10.91
N GLY A 40 -0.36 2.64 -9.61
CA GLY A 40 -0.83 3.87 -8.96
C GLY A 40 -2.36 4.01 -9.03
N TRP A 41 -2.84 5.20 -9.39
CA TRP A 41 -4.28 5.48 -9.51
C TRP A 41 -4.97 4.72 -10.64
N ARG A 42 -4.22 4.26 -11.65
CA ARG A 42 -4.78 3.45 -12.74
C ARG A 42 -5.33 2.12 -12.22
N GLY A 43 -4.61 1.48 -11.30
CA GLY A 43 -5.01 0.20 -10.70
C GLY A 43 -6.44 0.17 -10.17
N PRO A 44 -6.83 1.02 -9.21
CA PRO A 44 -8.19 1.00 -8.66
C PRO A 44 -9.27 1.59 -9.58
N LEU A 45 -8.91 2.35 -10.62
CA LEU A 45 -9.88 2.99 -11.52
C LEU A 45 -10.22 2.14 -12.75
N GLU A 46 -9.29 1.29 -13.20
CA GLU A 46 -9.42 0.52 -14.45
C GLU A 46 -9.43 -1.00 -14.26
N ALA A 47 -9.28 -1.50 -13.02
CA ALA A 47 -9.31 -2.94 -12.71
C ALA A 47 -10.71 -3.52 -12.55
#